data_AF-A0A951JNT5-F1
#
_entry.id   AF-A0A951JNT5-F1
#
_cell.length_a   1.000
_cell.length_b   1.000
_cell.length_c   1.000
_cell.angle_alpha   90.00
_cell.angle_beta   90.00
_cell.angle_gamma   90.00
#
_symmetry.space_group_name_H-M   'P 1'
#
loop_
_entity.id
_entity.type
_entity.pdbx_description
1 polymer ?
#
loop_
_entity_poly.entity_id
_entity_poly.type
_entity_poly.pdbx_seq_one_letter_code
_entity_poly.pdbx_strand_id
1 'polypeptide(L)'
;MAGLYHVTSPNPVTNAEMMATYRKLLGRRFGLPAPTPITVVGAILLGSDPRWPSPAAAAFPTRLLDEGFEFSVPTFDEAAAKALASGSPAVRGEERSVPRASHERSETGP
;
A
#
# COMPACT_ATOMS: atom_id res chain seq x y z
N MET A 1 18.42 -5.15 13.39
CA MET A 1 17.77 -4.39 12.32
C MET A 1 18.42 -3.02 12.17
N ALA A 2 19.17 -2.81 11.08
CA ALA A 2 19.73 -1.50 10.72
C ALA A 2 19.74 -1.32 9.19
N GLY A 3 19.29 -0.15 8.72
CA GLY A 3 19.21 0.18 7.29
C GLY A 3 17.79 0.11 6.71
N LEU A 4 17.70 0.03 5.37
CA LEU A 4 16.44 0.03 4.63
C LEU A 4 15.79 -1.36 4.61
N TYR A 5 14.48 -1.38 4.91
CA TYR A 5 13.64 -2.57 4.85
C TYR A 5 12.35 -2.26 4.07
N HIS A 6 11.90 -3.22 3.26
CA HIS A 6 10.57 -3.19 2.68
C HIS A 6 9.56 -3.75 3.68
N VAL A 7 8.64 -2.90 4.12
CA VAL A 7 7.52 -3.30 4.99
C VAL A 7 6.32 -3.63 4.11
N THR A 8 6.45 -4.71 3.34
CA THR A 8 5.41 -5.20 2.43
C THR A 8 5.04 -6.64 2.74
N SER A 9 3.84 -7.04 2.38
CA SER A 9 3.40 -8.44 2.54
C SER A 9 4.30 -9.39 1.74
N PRO A 10 4.61 -10.59 2.25
CA PRO A 10 5.32 -11.62 1.49
C PRO A 10 4.51 -12.11 0.29
N ASN A 11 3.18 -11.97 0.33
CA ASN A 11 2.26 -12.38 -0.72
C ASN A 11 1.59 -11.14 -1.35
N PRO A 12 2.21 -10.50 -2.35
CA PRO A 12 1.61 -9.39 -3.06
C PRO A 12 0.40 -9.86 -3.88
N VAL A 13 -0.64 -9.02 -3.95
CA VAL A 13 -1.84 -9.27 -4.76
C VAL A 13 -1.99 -8.18 -5.81
N THR A 14 -2.56 -8.53 -6.95
CA THR A 14 -2.93 -7.57 -7.98
C THR A 14 -4.10 -6.71 -7.53
N ASN A 15 -4.26 -5.53 -8.14
CA ASN A 15 -5.44 -4.69 -7.90
C ASN A 15 -6.75 -5.44 -8.19
N ALA A 16 -6.77 -6.31 -9.20
CA ALA A 16 -7.94 -7.11 -9.55
C ALA A 16 -8.33 -8.09 -8.45
N GLU A 17 -7.35 -8.82 -7.90
CA GLU A 17 -7.52 -9.75 -6.77
C GLU A 17 -7.95 -9.02 -5.51
N MET A 18 -7.27 -7.91 -5.17
CA MET A 18 -7.62 -7.06 -4.04
C MET A 18 -9.10 -6.63 -4.10
N MET A 19 -9.53 -6.11 -5.25
CA MET A 19 -10.93 -5.68 -5.45
C MET A 19 -11.91 -6.86 -5.44
N ALA A 20 -11.49 -8.05 -5.88
CA ALA A 20 -12.31 -9.26 -5.81
C ALA A 20 -12.54 -9.71 -4.35
N THR A 21 -11.49 -9.69 -3.52
CA THR A 21 -11.57 -9.96 -2.10
C THR A 21 -12.54 -9.01 -1.41
N TYR A 22 -12.43 -7.70 -1.65
CA TYR A 22 -13.37 -6.73 -1.08
C TYR A 22 -14.82 -6.98 -1.51
N ARG A 23 -15.06 -7.27 -2.79
CA ARG A 23 -16.40 -7.61 -3.28
C ARG A 23 -16.98 -8.82 -2.56
N LYS A 24 -16.17 -9.87 -2.38
CA LYS A 24 -16.57 -11.09 -1.66
C LYS A 24 -16.90 -10.80 -0.20
N LEU A 25 -16.02 -10.07 0.51
CA LEU A 25 -16.19 -9.76 1.94
C LEU A 25 -17.39 -8.83 2.21
N LEU A 26 -17.67 -7.89 1.30
CA LEU A 26 -18.79 -6.95 1.42
C LEU A 26 -20.10 -7.46 0.80
N GLY A 27 -20.14 -8.71 0.32
CA GLY A 27 -21.34 -9.30 -0.29
C GLY A 27 -21.77 -8.64 -1.61
N ARG A 28 -20.86 -7.98 -2.34
CA ARG A 28 -21.14 -7.29 -3.61
C ARG A 28 -20.82 -8.19 -4.81
N ARG A 29 -21.84 -8.52 -5.60
CA ARG A 29 -21.70 -9.37 -6.81
C ARG A 29 -21.01 -8.64 -7.98
N PHE A 30 -21.23 -7.34 -8.10
CA PHE A 30 -20.67 -6.50 -9.17
C PHE A 30 -19.85 -5.34 -8.60
N GLY A 31 -18.71 -5.06 -9.22
CA GLY A 31 -17.99 -3.81 -9.08
C GLY A 31 -18.19 -2.99 -10.35
N LEU A 32 -18.46 -1.69 -10.21
CA LEU A 32 -18.45 -0.80 -11.36
C LEU A 32 -17.01 -0.78 -11.91
N PRO A 33 -16.79 -1.20 -13.17
CA PRO A 33 -15.50 -0.94 -13.79
C PRO A 33 -15.28 0.57 -13.78
N ALA A 34 -14.07 1.01 -13.45
CA ALA A 34 -13.69 2.42 -13.51
C ALA A 34 -12.94 2.64 -14.84
N PRO A 35 -13.66 2.82 -15.98
CA PRO A 35 -13.01 3.07 -17.25
C PRO A 35 -12.25 4.40 -17.16
N THR A 36 -11.12 4.47 -17.85
CA THR A 36 -10.21 5.62 -17.87
C THR A 36 -10.89 6.99 -17.90
N PRO A 37 -11.89 7.28 -18.77
CA PRO A 37 -12.53 8.60 -18.78
C PRO A 37 -13.26 8.95 -17.48
N ILE A 38 -13.93 7.99 -16.83
CA ILE A 38 -14.61 8.21 -15.54
C ILE A 38 -13.57 8.44 -14.44
N THR A 39 -12.48 7.67 -14.46
CA THR A 39 -11.38 7.79 -13.50
C THR A 39 -10.69 9.16 -13.61
N VAL A 40 -10.48 9.67 -14.83
CA VAL A 40 -9.88 11.00 -15.05
C VAL A 40 -10.76 12.10 -14.47
N VAL A 41 -12.07 12.06 -14.73
CA VAL A 41 -13.02 13.04 -14.16
C VAL A 41 -13.03 12.94 -12.64
N GLY A 42 -13.07 11.71 -12.09
CA GLY A 42 -12.99 11.47 -10.65
C GLY A 42 -11.70 12.01 -10.03
N ALA A 43 -10.56 11.79 -10.68
CA ALA A 43 -9.26 12.28 -10.21
C ALA A 43 -9.20 13.81 -10.20
N ILE A 44 -9.70 14.48 -11.25
CA ILE A 44 -9.80 15.95 -11.31
C ILE A 44 -10.70 16.48 -10.18
N LEU A 45 -11.86 15.87 -9.97
CA LEU A 45 -12.78 16.26 -8.89
C LEU A 45 -12.18 16.05 -7.49
N LEU A 46 -11.36 15.02 -7.31
CA LEU A 46 -10.67 14.69 -6.06
C LEU A 46 -9.32 15.42 -5.89
N GLY A 47 -8.90 16.24 -6.86
CA GLY A 47 -7.59 16.92 -6.84
C GLY A 47 -6.38 15.96 -6.96
N SER A 48 -6.59 14.74 -7.48
CA SER A 48 -5.56 13.72 -7.68
C SER A 48 -5.05 13.72 -9.13
N ASP A 49 -3.80 13.31 -9.39
CA ASP A 49 -3.24 13.30 -10.77
C ASP A 49 -3.90 12.20 -11.63
N PRO A 50 -4.67 12.55 -12.68
CA PRO A 50 -5.33 11.59 -13.56
C PRO A 50 -4.36 10.77 -14.43
N ARG A 51 -3.10 11.19 -14.55
CA ARG A 51 -2.11 10.57 -15.45
C ARG A 51 -1.40 9.37 -14.84
N TRP A 52 -1.73 8.99 -13.61
CA TRP A 52 -1.10 7.84 -12.96
C TRP A 52 -2.02 6.62 -12.82
N PRO A 53 -2.32 5.90 -13.92
CA PRO A 53 -2.65 4.48 -13.85
C PRO A 53 -1.38 3.65 -14.10
N SER A 54 -0.34 3.82 -13.28
CA SER A 54 0.84 2.96 -13.36
C SER A 54 0.64 1.71 -12.49
N PRO A 55 0.98 0.51 -12.98
CA PRO A 55 1.04 -0.68 -12.13
C PRO A 55 2.00 -0.45 -10.96
N ALA A 56 1.55 -0.78 -9.75
CA ALA A 56 2.48 -0.88 -8.63
C ALA A 56 3.42 -2.06 -8.88
N ALA A 57 4.73 -1.84 -8.69
CA ALA A 57 5.70 -2.93 -8.68
C ALA A 57 5.56 -3.72 -7.38
N ALA A 58 5.57 -5.05 -7.46
CA ALA A 58 5.61 -5.89 -6.27
C ALA A 58 6.97 -5.71 -5.58
N ALA A 59 6.96 -5.26 -4.33
CA ALA A 59 8.14 -5.20 -3.47
C ALA A 59 8.08 -6.35 -2.47
N PHE A 60 9.15 -7.16 -2.42
CA PHE A 60 9.25 -8.30 -1.52
C PHE A 60 10.06 -7.94 -0.26
N PRO A 61 9.62 -8.38 0.93
CA PRO A 61 10.28 -8.09 2.20
C PRO A 61 11.43 -9.08 2.48
N THR A 62 12.32 -9.32 1.50
CA THR A 62 13.35 -10.38 1.57
C THR A 62 14.20 -10.29 2.83
N ARG A 63 14.78 -9.11 3.13
CA ARG A 63 15.60 -8.90 4.33
C ARG A 63 14.83 -9.09 5.63
N LEU A 64 13.53 -8.82 5.63
CA LEU A 64 12.68 -8.96 6.81
C LEU A 64 12.44 -10.46 7.11
N LEU A 65 12.17 -11.24 6.06
CA LEU A 65 11.99 -12.69 6.14
C LEU A 65 13.29 -13.40 6.52
N ASP A 66 14.41 -12.98 5.95
CA ASP A 66 15.74 -13.54 6.24
C ASP A 66 16.17 -13.33 7.70
N GLU A 67 15.71 -12.23 8.32
CA GLU A 67 15.94 -11.94 9.75
C GLU A 67 14.94 -12.66 10.68
N GLY A 68 14.08 -13.53 10.14
CA GLY A 68 13.14 -14.34 10.92
C GLY A 68 11.89 -13.60 11.38
N PHE A 69 11.53 -12.49 10.73
CA PHE A 69 10.29 -11.79 11.05
C PHE A 69 9.07 -12.59 10.57
N GLU A 70 8.19 -12.93 11.51
CA GLU A 70 6.94 -13.62 11.21
C GLU A 70 5.77 -12.63 11.10
N PHE A 71 5.15 -12.58 9.93
CA PHE A 71 3.94 -11.79 9.73
C PHE A 71 2.75 -12.46 10.41
N SER A 72 2.12 -11.76 11.37
CA SER A 72 0.92 -12.28 12.04
C SER A 72 -0.28 -12.45 11.10
N VAL A 73 -0.29 -11.72 9.97
CA VAL A 73 -1.32 -11.81 8.93
C VAL A 73 -0.63 -11.81 7.56
N PRO A 74 -0.25 -12.99 7.03
CA PRO A 74 0.57 -13.09 5.82
C PRO A 74 -0.22 -12.99 4.52
N THR A 75 -1.56 -13.03 4.58
CA THR A 75 -2.44 -13.00 3.39
C THR A 75 -3.35 -11.78 3.38
N PHE A 76 -3.62 -11.28 2.18
CA PHE A 76 -4.50 -10.12 2.01
C PHE A 76 -5.94 -10.40 2.46
N ASP A 77 -6.46 -11.60 2.19
CA ASP A 77 -7.84 -11.97 2.53
C ASP A 77 -8.11 -11.90 4.04
N GLU A 78 -7.19 -12.43 4.84
CA GLU A 78 -7.26 -12.37 6.30
C GLU A 78 -7.12 -10.94 6.82
N ALA A 79 -6.19 -10.16 6.25
CA ALA A 79 -6.00 -8.76 6.60
C ALA A 79 -7.24 -7.92 6.31
N ALA A 80 -7.86 -8.11 5.14
CA ALA A 80 -9.06 -7.39 4.74
C ALA A 80 -10.26 -7.77 5.62
N ALA A 81 -10.44 -9.06 5.93
CA ALA A 81 -11.50 -9.51 6.84
C ALA A 81 -11.34 -8.91 8.24
N LYS A 82 -10.12 -8.93 8.78
CA LYS A 82 -9.80 -8.35 10.10
C LYS A 82 -10.03 -6.83 10.14
N ALA A 83 -9.58 -6.11 9.10
CA ALA A 83 -9.78 -4.67 8.99
C ALA A 83 -11.26 -4.30 8.96
N LEU A 84 -12.06 -4.99 8.15
CA LEU A 84 -13.50 -4.76 8.03
C LEU A 84 -14.27 -5.11 9.32
N ALA A 85 -13.86 -6.18 10.03
CA ALA A 85 -14.45 -6.56 11.31
C ALA A 85 -14.15 -5.55 12.44
N SER A 86 -13.02 -4.83 12.35
CA SER A 86 -12.56 -3.92 13.40
C SER A 86 -13.28 -2.57 13.46
N GLY A 87 -14.11 -2.23 12.45
CA GLY A 87 -14.96 -1.03 12.46
C GLY A 87 -14.24 0.30 12.75
N SER A 88 -12.92 0.39 12.54
CA SER A 88 -12.11 1.49 13.05
C SER A 88 -12.01 2.62 12.02
N PRO A 89 -12.11 3.91 12.47
CA PRO A 89 -12.00 5.05 11.58
C PRO A 89 -10.62 5.05 10.92
N ALA A 90 -10.62 5.42 9.65
CA ALA A 90 -9.42 5.57 8.83
C ALA A 90 -8.25 6.16 9.62
N VAL A 91 -7.08 5.55 9.41
CA VAL A 91 -5.75 5.97 9.87
C VAL A 91 -5.70 7.50 9.97
N ARG A 92 -5.89 8.02 11.19
CA ARG A 92 -5.50 9.39 11.51
C ARG A 92 -3.99 9.37 11.41
N GLY A 93 -3.46 10.07 10.41
CA GLY A 93 -2.02 10.18 10.18
C GLY A 93 -1.36 10.67 11.46
N GLU A 94 -0.79 9.73 12.21
CA GLU A 94 0.23 10.04 13.19
C GLU A 94 1.50 10.26 12.37
N GLU A 95 1.64 11.47 11.84
CA GLU A 95 2.87 11.96 11.27
C GLU A 95 3.88 12.09 12.41
N ARG A 96 4.40 10.96 12.88
CA ARG A 96 5.64 10.94 13.65
C ARG A 96 6.73 11.37 12.67
N SER A 97 7.11 12.63 12.80
CA SER A 97 8.26 13.25 12.17
C SER A 97 9.46 12.31 12.21
N VAL A 98 9.68 11.59 11.11
CA VAL A 98 10.96 10.95 10.85
C VAL A 98 11.93 12.11 10.64
N PRO A 99 12.96 12.30 11.48
CA PRO A 99 13.94 13.35 11.24
C PRO A 99 14.55 13.08 9.88
N ARG A 100 14.36 14.02 8.96
CA ARG A 100 14.95 14.02 7.63
C ARG A 100 16.46 13.95 7.85
N ALA A 101 17.06 12.79 7.60
CA ALA A 101 18.50 12.64 7.68
C ALA A 101 19.11 13.62 6.68
N SER A 102 19.73 14.66 7.23
CA SER A 102 20.55 15.61 6.50
C SER A 102 21.67 14.80 5.84
N HIS A 103 21.54 14.50 4.55
CA HIS A 103 22.71 14.20 3.75
C HIS A 103 23.53 15.50 3.69
N GLU A 104 24.47 15.61 4.64
CA GLU A 104 25.53 16.59 4.59
C GLU A 104 26.28 16.41 3.28
N ARG A 105 26.32 17.50 2.51
CA ARG A 105 27.31 17.71 1.47
C ARG A 105 28.68 17.61 2.12
N SER A 106 29.43 16.54 1.86
CA SER A 106 30.88 16.58 2.01
C SER A 106 31.47 17.08 0.69
N GLU A 107 31.56 18.41 0.56
CA GLU A 107 32.69 19.00 -0.14
C GLU A 107 33.94 18.72 0.69
N THR A 108 34.94 18.03 0.13
CA THR A 108 36.35 18.25 0.47
C THR A 108 37.18 17.75 -0.72
N GLY A 109 37.96 18.64 -1.34
CA GLY A 109 38.91 18.36 -2.42
C GLY A 109 40.16 17.61 -1.95
N PRO A 110 41.36 17.83 -2.53
CA PRO A 110 41.80 18.91 -3.42
C PRO A 110 41.77 18.56 -4.92
#